data_AF-A0A8T4V695-F1
#
_entry.id   AF-A0A8T4V695-F1
#
_cell.length_a   1.000
_cell.length_b   1.000
_cell.length_c   1.000
_cell.angle_alpha   90.00
_cell.angle_beta   90.00
_cell.angle_gamma   90.00
#
_symmetry.space_group_name_H-M   'P 1'
#
loop_
_entity.id
_entity.type
_entity.pdbx_description
1 polymer ?
#
loop_
_entity_poly.entity_id
_entity_poly.type
_entity_poly.pdbx_seq_one_letter_code
_entity_poly.pdbx_strand_id
1 'polypeptide(L)'
;MGILFKTYNGKHQLHLYQETWRFADKKDLDSVLSLFSPLEMKKIKMKNVGNFMELEFGGVIVECADLKDLKQKFSLLAEMKDKFQKMVEQKKK
;
A
#
# COMPACT_ATOMS: atom_id res chain seq x y z
N MET A 1 3.53 8.45 -7.52
CA MET A 1 2.10 8.82 -7.64
C MET A 1 1.45 8.55 -6.28
N GLY A 2 0.13 8.42 -6.14
CA GLY A 2 -0.58 8.45 -4.86
C GLY A 2 -1.55 7.29 -4.68
N ILE A 3 -2.19 7.22 -3.51
CA ILE A 3 -3.35 6.35 -3.30
C ILE A 3 -4.56 7.10 -3.88
N LEU A 4 -5.22 6.51 -4.87
CA LEU A 4 -6.37 7.11 -5.56
C LEU A 4 -7.67 6.52 -5.01
N PHE A 5 -8.56 7.37 -4.52
CA PHE A 5 -9.90 6.97 -4.14
C PHE A 5 -10.85 7.02 -5.35
N LYS A 6 -11.58 5.93 -5.59
CA LYS A 6 -12.69 5.88 -6.54
C LYS A 6 -13.91 5.24 -5.88
N THR A 7 -15.10 5.72 -6.25
CA THR A 7 -16.36 5.06 -5.92
C THR A 7 -17.04 4.67 -7.22
N TYR A 8 -17.38 3.39 -7.37
CA TYR A 8 -18.06 2.89 -8.56
C TYR A 8 -19.23 1.99 -8.14
N ASN A 9 -20.43 2.29 -8.63
CA ASN A 9 -21.64 1.51 -8.37
C ASN A 9 -21.88 1.22 -6.86
N GLY A 10 -21.67 2.23 -6.01
CA GLY A 10 -21.81 2.10 -4.55
C GLY A 10 -20.66 1.39 -3.83
N LYS A 11 -19.64 0.92 -4.56
CA LYS A 11 -18.43 0.31 -3.98
C LYS A 11 -17.31 1.34 -3.88
N HIS A 12 -16.69 1.41 -2.71
CA HIS A 12 -15.54 2.27 -2.46
C HIS A 12 -14.25 1.49 -2.75
N GLN A 13 -13.30 2.11 -3.45
CA GLN A 13 -12.08 1.47 -3.92
C GLN A 13 -10.87 2.39 -3.73
N LEU A 14 -9.78 1.85 -3.22
CA LEU A 14 -8.48 2.51 -3.16
C LEU A 14 -7.55 1.88 -4.18
N HIS A 15 -7.02 2.70 -5.08
CA HIS A 15 -6.17 2.27 -6.15
C HIS A 15 -4.72 2.67 -5.86
N LEU A 16 -3.80 1.71 -5.95
CA LEU A 16 -2.36 1.95 -5.89
C LEU A 16 -1.75 1.60 -7.25
N TYR A 17 -1.30 2.61 -7.98
CA TYR A 17 -0.73 2.46 -9.32
C TYR A 17 0.72 2.94 -9.35
N GLN A 18 1.60 2.07 -9.85
CA GLN A 18 3.02 2.37 -10.06
C GLN A 18 3.70 2.91 -8.81
N GLU A 19 3.35 2.33 -7.66
CA GLU A 19 3.96 2.68 -6.38
C GLU A 19 4.99 1.63 -6.00
N THR A 20 6.08 2.05 -5.37
CA THR A 20 7.09 1.14 -4.82
C THR A 20 7.37 1.55 -3.39
N TRP A 21 7.05 0.66 -2.44
CA TRP A 21 7.19 0.92 -1.01
C TRP A 21 8.24 -0.02 -0.42
N ARG A 22 8.98 0.44 0.58
CA ARG A 22 9.96 -0.39 1.30
C ARG A 22 9.57 -0.50 2.75
N PHE A 23 9.66 -1.72 3.27
CA PHE A 23 9.34 -2.09 4.62
C PHE A 23 10.59 -2.63 5.30
N ALA A 24 10.89 -2.11 6.49
CA ALA A 24 11.96 -2.65 7.34
C ALA A 24 11.42 -3.77 8.23
N ASP A 25 10.17 -3.66 8.67
CA ASP A 25 9.50 -4.64 9.55
C ASP A 25 8.55 -5.52 8.75
N LYS A 26 8.61 -6.83 9.02
CA LYS A 26 7.69 -7.82 8.49
C LYS A 26 6.25 -7.62 8.98
N LYS A 27 6.04 -7.09 10.18
CA LYS A 27 4.70 -6.81 10.72
C LYS A 27 3.97 -5.72 9.92
N ASP A 28 4.68 -4.67 9.56
CA ASP A 28 4.14 -3.58 8.73
C ASP A 28 3.82 -4.10 7.32
N LEU A 29 4.69 -4.96 6.78
CA LEU A 29 4.46 -5.65 5.52
C LEU A 29 3.20 -6.52 5.57
N ASP A 30 3.08 -7.41 6.55
CA ASP A 30 1.93 -8.30 6.71
C ASP A 30 0.63 -7.52 6.88
N SER A 31 0.67 -6.39 7.61
CA SER A 31 -0.49 -5.51 7.79
C SER A 31 -0.96 -4.92 6.46
N VAL A 32 -0.03 -4.50 5.60
CA VAL A 32 -0.37 -3.98 4.27
C VAL A 32 -0.84 -5.09 3.33
N LEU A 33 -0.15 -6.24 3.32
CA LEU A 33 -0.52 -7.38 2.48
C LEU A 33 -1.92 -7.91 2.82
N SER A 34 -2.34 -7.84 4.08
CA SER A 34 -3.67 -8.27 4.53
C SER A 34 -4.82 -7.46 3.93
N LEU A 35 -4.55 -6.25 3.41
CA LEU A 35 -5.55 -5.43 2.75
C LEU A 35 -5.90 -5.91 1.34
N PHE A 36 -5.05 -6.72 0.72
CA PHE A 36 -5.22 -7.14 -0.67
C PHE A 36 -5.86 -8.51 -0.75
N SER A 37 -6.79 -8.67 -1.70
CA SER A 37 -7.31 -9.99 -2.03
C SER A 37 -6.21 -10.84 -2.70
N PRO A 38 -6.34 -12.18 -2.71
CA PRO A 38 -5.38 -13.06 -3.39
C PRO A 38 -5.18 -12.75 -4.88
N LEU A 39 -6.19 -12.16 -5.54
CA LEU A 39 -6.12 -11.74 -6.93
C LEU A 39 -5.23 -10.51 -7.11
N GLU A 40 -5.35 -9.53 -6.21
CA GLU A 40 -4.57 -8.30 -6.24
C GLU A 40 -3.13 -8.54 -5.81
N MET A 41 -2.91 -9.45 -4.86
CA MET A 41 -1.57 -9.88 -4.47
C MET A 41 -0.72 -10.40 -5.64
N LYS A 42 -1.32 -11.02 -6.66
CA LYS A 42 -0.61 -11.46 -7.88
C LYS A 42 -0.03 -10.31 -8.69
N LYS A 43 -0.57 -9.09 -8.54
CA LYS A 43 -0.11 -7.87 -9.20
C LYS A 43 0.94 -7.11 -8.38
N ILE A 44 1.22 -7.57 -7.16
CA ILE A 44 2.25 -7.04 -6.29
C ILE A 44 3.52 -7.85 -6.49
N LYS A 45 4.64 -7.18 -6.77
CA LYS A 45 5.95 -7.84 -6.77
C LYS A 45 6.66 -7.53 -5.47
N MET A 46 7.17 -8.56 -4.82
CA MET A 46 7.98 -8.44 -3.62
C MET A 46 9.44 -8.73 -3.95
N LYS A 47 10.36 -7.88 -3.50
CA LYS A 47 11.81 -8.02 -3.67
C LYS A 47 12.50 -7.77 -2.34
N ASN A 48 13.50 -8.59 -2.01
CA ASN A 48 14.37 -8.31 -0.87
C ASN A 48 15.54 -7.45 -1.35
N VAL A 49 15.71 -6.27 -0.75
CA VAL A 49 16.76 -5.29 -1.10
C VAL A 49 17.55 -4.94 0.15
N GLY A 50 18.63 -5.67 0.39
CA GLY A 50 19.43 -5.54 1.62
C GLY A 50 18.61 -5.91 2.86
N ASN A 51 18.46 -4.96 3.79
CA ASN A 51 17.69 -5.13 5.02
C ASN A 51 16.20 -4.73 4.89
N PHE A 52 15.72 -4.46 3.67
CA PHE A 52 14.35 -4.00 3.42
C PHE A 52 13.62 -4.93 2.45
N MET A 53 12.30 -5.02 2.62
CA MET A 53 11.38 -5.67 1.70
C MET A 53 10.71 -4.60 0.83
N GLU A 54 10.92 -4.67 -0.47
CA GLU A 54 10.34 -3.75 -1.45
C GLU A 54 9.09 -4.36 -2.07
N LEU A 55 7.96 -3.66 -1.99
CA LEU A 55 6.70 -3.98 -2.68
C LEU A 55 6.48 -3.03 -3.84
N GLU A 56 6.39 -3.57 -5.05
CA GLU A 56 6.05 -2.86 -6.28
C GLU A 56 4.58 -3.14 -6.62
N PHE A 57 3.76 -2.09 -6.59
CA PHE A 57 2.34 -2.12 -6.88
C PHE A 57 2.10 -1.72 -8.35
N GLY A 58 1.84 -2.72 -9.21
CA GLY A 58 1.63 -2.51 -10.64
C GLY A 58 0.24 -1.96 -11.03
N GLY A 59 -0.63 -1.71 -10.06
CA GLY A 59 -2.04 -1.36 -10.28
C GLY A 59 -2.98 -2.26 -9.50
N VAL A 60 -2.93 -2.13 -8.18
CA VAL A 60 -3.79 -2.89 -7.26
C VAL A 60 -4.99 -2.08 -6.80
N ILE A 61 -6.09 -2.78 -6.55
CA ILE A 61 -7.35 -2.20 -6.09
C ILE A 61 -7.72 -2.83 -4.74
N VAL A 62 -7.84 -2.00 -3.72
CA VAL A 62 -8.35 -2.40 -2.41
C VAL A 62 -9.83 -2.04 -2.37
N GLU A 63 -10.68 -3.06 -2.35
CA GLU A 63 -12.12 -2.88 -2.14
C GLU A 63 -12.40 -2.51 -0.68
N CYS A 64 -13.30 -1.56 -0.49
CA CYS A 64 -13.75 -1.09 0.81
C CYS A 64 -15.26 -1.34 0.93
N ALA A 65 -15.68 -1.98 2.02
CA ALA A 65 -17.08 -2.36 2.24
C ALA A 65 -17.98 -1.14 2.49
N ASP A 66 -17.45 -0.16 3.23
CA ASP A 66 -18.15 1.06 3.60
C ASP A 66 -17.14 2.22 3.78
N LEU A 67 -17.65 3.41 4.12
CA LEU A 67 -16.83 4.61 4.35
C LEU A 67 -15.89 4.49 5.55
N LYS A 68 -16.24 3.70 6.57
CA LYS A 68 -15.40 3.48 7.76
C LYS A 68 -14.22 2.59 7.40
N ASP A 69 -14.48 1.49 6.71
CA ASP A 69 -13.46 0.58 6.18
C ASP A 69 -12.50 1.32 5.23
N LEU A 70 -13.05 2.17 4.35
CA LEU A 70 -12.26 3.04 3.50
C LEU A 70 -11.31 3.95 4.31
N LYS A 71 -11.83 4.66 5.31
CA LYS A 71 -10.99 5.55 6.13
C LYS A 71 -9.90 4.78 6.84
N GLN A 72 -10.21 3.61 7.39
CA GLN A 72 -9.22 2.78 8.08
C GLN A 72 -8.13 2.30 7.13
N LYS A 73 -8.50 1.73 5.97
CA LYS A 73 -7.56 1.26 4.95
C LYS A 73 -6.71 2.39 4.38
N PHE A 74 -7.34 3.53 4.09
CA PHE A 74 -6.63 4.71 3.60
C PHE A 74 -5.63 5.24 4.62
N SER A 75 -6.03 5.37 5.89
CA SER A 75 -5.12 5.82 6.96
C SER A 75 -3.93 4.89 7.13
N LEU A 76 -4.14 3.56 7.10
CA LEU A 76 -3.03 2.60 7.18
C LEU A 76 -2.07 2.77 6.00
N LEU A 77 -2.60 2.82 4.78
CA LEU A 77 -1.80 2.98 3.57
C LEU A 77 -1.05 4.33 3.55
N ALA A 78 -1.68 5.41 4.02
CA ALA A 78 -1.08 6.73 4.13
C ALA A 78 0.03 6.78 5.18
N GLU A 79 -0.19 6.17 6.35
CA GLU A 79 0.82 6.07 7.42
C GLU A 79 2.04 5.28 6.95
N MET A 80 1.84 4.12 6.30
CA MET A 80 2.96 3.33 5.78
C MET A 80 3.74 4.07 4.71
N LYS A 81 3.04 4.85 3.87
CA LYS A 81 3.68 5.70 2.87
C LYS A 81 4.46 6.86 3.50
N ASP A 82 3.94 7.50 4.54
CA ASP A 82 4.64 8.58 5.26
C ASP A 82 5.90 8.06 5.97
N LYS A 83 5.81 6.90 6.65
CA LYS A 83 6.98 6.20 7.19
C LYS A 83 8.04 5.98 6.12
N PHE A 84 7.62 5.55 4.91
CA PHE A 84 8.52 5.36 3.79
C PHE A 84 9.14 6.67 3.29
N GLN A 85 8.36 7.73 3.08
CA GLN A 85 8.90 9.03 2.61
C GLN A 85 9.97 9.57 3.57
N LYS A 86 9.72 9.50 4.88
CA LYS A 86 10.69 9.90 5.91
C LYS A 86 11.96 9.06 5.89
N MET A 87 11.88 7.75 5.65
CA MET A 87 13.06 6.88 5.51
C MET A 87 13.91 7.22 4.27
N VAL A 88 13.27 7.59 3.16
CA VAL A 88 13.99 7.99 1.93
C VAL A 88 14.67 9.35 2.10
N GLU A 89 14.01 10.31 2.76
CA GLU A 89 14.58 11.64 3.02
C GLU A 89 15.77 11.60 3.98
N GLN A 90 15.77 10.72 4.99
CA GLN A 90 16.91 10.55 5.89
C GLN A 90 18.19 10.07 5.21
N LYS A 91 18.10 9.42 4.03
CA LYS A 91 19.28 9.01 3.25
C LYS A 91 19.86 10.12 2.34
N LYS A 92 19.20 11.28 2.23
CA LYS A 92 19.65 12.42 1.42
C LYS A 92 20.37 13.52 2.22
N LYS A 93 20.57 13.33 3.52
CA LYS A 93 21.34 14.26 4.38
C LYS A 93 22.69 13.67 4.76
#